data_AF-A0A495ZMZ4-F1
#
_entry.id   AF-A0A495ZMZ4-F1
#
_cell.length_a   1.000
_cell.length_b   1.000
_cell.length_c   1.000
_cell.angle_alpha   90.00
_cell.angle_beta   90.00
_cell.angle_gamma   90.00
#
_symmetry.space_group_name_H-M   'P 1'
#
loop_
_entity.id
_entity.type
_entity.pdbx_description
1 polymer ?
#
loop_
_entity_poly.entity_id
_entity_poly.type
_entity_poly.pdbx_seq_one_letter_code
_entity_poly.pdbx_strand_id
1 'polypeptide(L)'
;MNAVIKAKLHNIKAFCVCIGTASFLQWLTYQLLTHAKLGSSAECFALAQTFVVLLVAPYLAALSVQSQSSGDSSAHLLSLSPISFGKSLLIRLAISQLPLLCWIFLSTCFALFATNMPIEKAVKMLGVLGLYSFSSGAVAMLSAYLLRDNIFGTAVTYFLFCILISSPFLMMPLKRYIDDLQPIIQPMLHLNPIIAVFNIFDGMDVFRNPLFYERTPITDYDFSYPSWYVIGFCQLLITGCCFFCAWLICIIRKVCIYIFKFATITAKRLYG
;
A
#
# COMPACT_ATOMS: atom_id res chain seq x y z
N MET A 1 -21.24 25.55 15.14
CA MET A 1 -22.09 24.54 14.46
C MET A 1 -21.84 24.46 12.95
N ASN A 2 -21.77 25.58 12.20
CA ASN A 2 -21.57 25.58 10.74
C ASN A 2 -20.22 25.00 10.25
N ALA A 3 -19.13 25.11 11.03
CA ALA A 3 -17.83 24.54 10.65
C ALA A 3 -17.78 23.01 10.75
N VAL A 4 -18.47 22.43 11.75
CA VAL A 4 -18.55 20.97 11.96
C VAL A 4 -19.39 20.30 10.88
N ILE A 5 -20.47 20.95 10.45
CA ILE A 5 -21.32 20.47 9.34
C ILE A 5 -20.57 20.55 8.00
N LYS A 6 -19.82 21.64 7.75
CA LYS A 6 -18.96 21.76 6.56
C LYS A 6 -17.84 20.71 6.53
N ALA A 7 -17.20 20.42 7.66
CA ALA A 7 -16.15 19.40 7.76
C ALA A 7 -16.70 17.97 7.53
N LYS A 8 -17.88 17.64 8.09
CA LYS A 8 -18.56 16.36 7.84
C LYS A 8 -18.93 16.18 6.37
N LEU A 9 -19.45 17.23 5.71
CA LEU A 9 -19.86 17.16 4.31
C LEU A 9 -18.65 17.02 3.36
N HIS A 10 -17.52 17.65 3.68
CA HIS A 10 -16.28 17.51 2.92
C HIS A 10 -15.72 16.08 2.99
N ASN A 11 -15.76 15.46 4.18
CA ASN A 11 -15.33 14.08 4.36
C ASN A 11 -16.21 13.07 3.61
N ILE A 12 -17.53 13.28 3.55
CA ILE A 12 -18.43 12.40 2.78
C ILE A 12 -18.16 12.50 1.28
N LYS A 13 -17.95 13.71 0.75
CA LYS A 13 -17.61 13.89 -0.67
C LYS A 13 -16.30 13.19 -1.03
N ALA A 14 -15.25 13.36 -0.23
CA ALA A 14 -13.97 12.68 -0.44
C ALA A 14 -14.10 11.15 -0.40
N PHE A 15 -14.90 10.64 0.54
CA PHE A 15 -15.21 9.21 0.65
C PHE A 15 -15.91 8.67 -0.59
N CYS A 16 -16.97 9.34 -1.06
CA CYS A 16 -17.69 8.95 -2.28
C CYS A 16 -16.81 9.05 -3.53
N VAL A 17 -15.98 10.09 -3.64
CA VAL A 17 -15.03 10.23 -4.75
C VAL A 17 -14.03 9.08 -4.75
N CYS A 18 -13.46 8.73 -3.60
CA CYS A 18 -12.54 7.59 -3.48
C CYS A 18 -13.18 6.28 -3.96
N ILE A 19 -14.40 5.98 -3.49
CA ILE A 19 -15.15 4.79 -3.91
C ILE A 19 -15.43 4.83 -5.41
N GLY A 20 -15.88 5.98 -5.94
CA GLY A 20 -16.14 6.15 -7.36
C GLY A 20 -14.89 5.93 -8.21
N THR A 21 -13.76 6.52 -7.82
CA THR A 21 -12.48 6.34 -8.53
C THR A 21 -11.98 4.91 -8.46
N ALA A 22 -12.09 4.24 -7.31
CA ALA A 22 -11.66 2.86 -7.14
C ALA A 22 -12.51 1.91 -7.99
N SER A 23 -13.83 2.10 -8.02
CA SER A 23 -14.74 1.32 -8.87
C SER A 23 -14.51 1.57 -10.36
N PHE A 24 -14.24 2.80 -10.77
CA PHE A 24 -13.89 3.12 -12.16
C PHE A 24 -12.57 2.47 -12.58
N LEU A 25 -11.53 2.58 -11.74
CA LEU A 25 -10.24 1.94 -11.98
C LEU A 25 -10.37 0.42 -12.03
N GLN A 26 -11.16 -0.18 -11.14
CA GLN A 26 -11.46 -1.61 -11.13
C GLN A 26 -12.09 -2.06 -12.44
N TRP A 27 -13.09 -1.32 -12.92
CA TRP A 27 -13.73 -1.64 -14.19
C TRP A 27 -12.74 -1.56 -15.35
N LEU A 28 -11.94 -0.49 -15.42
CA LEU A 28 -10.93 -0.31 -16.46
C LEU A 28 -9.87 -1.43 -16.45
N THR A 29 -9.29 -1.72 -15.28
CA THR A 29 -8.27 -2.77 -15.16
C THR A 29 -8.85 -4.15 -15.42
N TYR A 30 -10.07 -4.42 -14.96
CA TYR A 30 -10.77 -5.67 -15.27
C TYR A 30 -10.95 -5.87 -16.77
N GLN A 31 -11.42 -4.85 -17.51
CA GLN A 31 -11.56 -4.93 -18.97
C GLN A 31 -10.23 -5.19 -19.67
N LEU A 32 -9.15 -4.52 -19.24
CA LEU A 32 -7.82 -4.75 -19.81
C LEU A 32 -7.34 -6.19 -19.57
N LEU A 33 -7.56 -6.72 -18.37
CA LEU A 33 -7.15 -8.09 -18.01
C LEU A 33 -7.96 -9.15 -18.75
N THR A 34 -9.27 -8.95 -18.92
CA THR A 34 -10.12 -9.88 -19.69
C THR A 34 -9.81 -9.83 -21.17
N HIS A 35 -9.54 -8.66 -21.75
CA HIS A 35 -9.09 -8.53 -23.14
C HIS A 35 -7.76 -9.23 -23.39
N ALA A 36 -6.84 -9.17 -22.44
CA ALA A 36 -5.56 -9.89 -22.49
C ALA A 36 -5.69 -11.41 -22.26
N LYS A 37 -6.90 -11.92 -21.95
CA LYS A 37 -7.19 -13.35 -21.70
C LYS A 37 -6.24 -13.97 -20.66
N LEU A 38 -5.98 -13.24 -19.59
CA LEU A 38 -5.04 -13.63 -18.54
C LEU A 38 -5.49 -14.80 -17.66
N GLY A 39 -6.80 -15.02 -17.56
CA GLY A 39 -7.38 -16.09 -16.75
C GLY A 39 -8.91 -16.07 -16.78
N SER A 40 -9.51 -16.75 -15.80
CA SER A 40 -10.95 -16.71 -15.59
C SER A 40 -11.45 -15.32 -15.16
N SER A 41 -12.76 -15.09 -15.25
CA SER A 41 -13.37 -13.81 -14.84
C SER A 41 -13.11 -13.48 -13.36
N ALA A 42 -13.22 -14.47 -12.46
CA ALA A 42 -13.00 -14.27 -11.03
C ALA A 42 -11.54 -13.88 -10.72
N GLU A 43 -10.59 -14.51 -11.41
CA GLU A 43 -9.16 -14.24 -11.32
C GLU A 43 -8.80 -12.84 -11.82
N CYS A 44 -9.31 -12.46 -13.00
CA CYS A 44 -9.11 -11.12 -13.55
C CYS A 44 -9.71 -10.06 -12.62
N PHE A 45 -10.85 -10.33 -12.00
CA PHE A 45 -11.48 -9.42 -11.03
C PHE A 45 -10.62 -9.26 -9.77
N ALA A 46 -10.11 -10.35 -9.20
CA ALA A 46 -9.25 -10.34 -8.02
C ALA A 46 -7.90 -9.62 -8.28
N LEU A 47 -7.32 -9.81 -9.46
CA LEU A 47 -6.12 -9.08 -9.89
C LEU A 47 -6.39 -7.58 -10.05
N ALA A 48 -7.50 -7.23 -10.70
CA ALA A 48 -7.93 -5.84 -10.81
C ALA A 48 -8.07 -5.19 -9.42
N GLN A 49 -8.67 -5.89 -8.44
CA GLN A 49 -8.81 -5.37 -7.07
C GLN A 49 -7.45 -5.09 -6.44
N THR A 50 -6.50 -6.02 -6.62
CA THR A 50 -5.14 -5.87 -6.11
C THR A 50 -4.45 -4.64 -6.70
N PHE A 51 -4.53 -4.42 -8.01
CA PHE A 51 -3.96 -3.23 -8.63
C PHE A 51 -4.61 -1.93 -8.14
N VAL A 52 -5.94 -1.91 -8.00
CA VAL A 52 -6.64 -0.73 -7.47
C VAL A 52 -6.21 -0.42 -6.05
N VAL A 53 -6.08 -1.42 -5.18
CA VAL A 53 -5.60 -1.24 -3.80
C VAL A 53 -4.18 -0.67 -3.79
N LEU A 54 -3.26 -1.25 -4.56
CA LEU A 54 -1.87 -0.79 -4.64
C LEU A 54 -1.73 0.61 -5.24
N LEU A 55 -2.69 1.07 -6.04
CA LEU A 55 -2.73 2.44 -6.57
C LEU A 55 -3.37 3.43 -5.58
N VAL A 56 -4.52 3.11 -5.00
CA VAL A 56 -5.28 4.09 -4.20
C VAL A 56 -4.72 4.23 -2.78
N ALA A 57 -4.30 3.15 -2.14
CA ALA A 57 -3.83 3.17 -0.74
C ALA A 57 -2.64 4.11 -0.49
N PRO A 58 -1.55 4.08 -1.31
CA PRO A 58 -0.42 4.99 -1.17
C PRO A 58 -0.82 6.47 -1.18
N TYR A 59 -1.71 6.84 -2.09
CA TYR A 59 -2.13 8.22 -2.28
C TYR A 59 -2.91 8.74 -1.06
N LEU A 60 -3.84 7.94 -0.54
CA LEU A 60 -4.61 8.27 0.66
C LEU A 60 -3.71 8.43 1.90
N ALA A 61 -2.73 7.54 2.07
CA ALA A 61 -1.80 7.61 3.19
C ALA A 61 -0.89 8.84 3.09
N ALA A 62 -0.34 9.14 1.91
CA ALA A 62 0.52 10.31 1.70
C ALA A 62 -0.22 11.63 1.92
N LEU A 63 -1.47 11.75 1.45
CA LEU A 63 -2.32 12.93 1.70
C LEU A 63 -2.53 13.20 3.20
N SER A 64 -2.65 12.13 4.00
CA SER A 64 -2.86 12.25 5.44
C SER A 64 -1.68 12.92 6.17
N VAL A 65 -0.47 12.87 5.59
CA VAL A 65 0.73 13.48 6.17
C VAL A 65 0.70 15.01 6.09
N GLN A 66 0.20 15.57 4.98
CA GLN A 66 0.18 17.02 4.74
C GLN A 66 -0.80 17.79 5.65
N SER A 67 -1.90 17.15 6.08
CA SER A 67 -2.89 17.75 6.99
C SER A 67 -2.29 18.21 8.34
N GLN A 68 -1.08 17.74 8.69
CA GLN A 68 -0.41 18.07 9.95
C GLN A 68 0.37 19.40 9.94
N SER A 69 0.78 19.91 8.78
CA SER A 69 1.54 21.17 8.73
C SER A 69 0.69 22.40 9.02
N SER A 70 -0.64 22.27 8.97
CA SER A 70 -1.56 23.41 8.89
C SER A 70 -2.48 23.58 10.11
N GLY A 71 -2.57 22.58 11.00
CA GLY A 71 -3.71 22.45 11.93
C GLY A 71 -3.50 22.80 13.41
N ASP A 72 -2.39 22.43 14.04
CA ASP A 72 -2.33 22.41 15.52
C ASP A 72 -1.11 23.15 16.11
N SER A 73 -1.20 24.47 16.12
CA SER A 73 -0.26 25.37 16.79
C SER A 73 -0.46 25.41 18.32
N SER A 74 -1.62 24.99 18.83
CA SER A 74 -2.05 25.22 20.23
C SER A 74 -2.03 23.99 21.15
N ALA A 75 -2.10 22.76 20.62
CA ALA A 75 -2.03 21.52 21.41
C ALA A 75 -0.58 21.01 21.65
N HIS A 76 0.41 21.74 21.13
CA HIS A 76 1.77 21.25 20.87
C HIS A 76 2.66 21.09 22.13
N LEU A 77 2.22 21.56 23.30
CA LEU A 77 3.00 21.51 24.55
C LEU A 77 2.63 20.34 25.48
N LEU A 78 1.42 19.77 25.37
CA LEU A 78 0.94 18.73 26.29
C LEU A 78 1.12 17.29 25.77
N SER A 79 1.47 17.10 24.49
CA SER A 79 1.61 15.76 23.90
C SER A 79 3.07 15.31 23.72
N LEU A 80 4.00 15.68 24.59
CA LEU A 80 5.41 15.32 24.47
C LEU A 80 5.73 13.84 24.71
N SER A 81 4.73 12.98 25.01
CA SER A 81 5.00 11.56 25.22
C SER A 81 5.21 10.83 23.88
N PRO A 82 6.31 10.08 23.71
CA PRO A 82 6.61 9.33 22.48
C PRO A 82 5.52 8.30 22.12
N ILE A 83 4.85 7.76 23.14
CA ILE A 83 3.73 6.80 23.02
C ILE A 83 2.50 7.46 22.37
N SER A 84 2.22 8.74 22.68
CA SER A 84 1.08 9.47 22.09
C SER A 84 1.28 9.70 20.58
N PHE A 85 2.53 9.86 20.12
CA PHE A 85 2.83 10.09 18.71
C PHE A 85 2.66 8.83 17.85
N GLY A 86 3.11 7.68 18.34
CA GLY A 86 2.91 6.40 17.65
C GLY A 86 1.43 6.10 17.46
N LYS A 87 0.63 6.30 18.52
CA LYS A 87 -0.83 6.14 18.48
C LYS A 87 -1.49 7.08 17.46
N SER A 88 -1.09 8.35 17.41
CA SER A 88 -1.64 9.32 16.46
C SER A 88 -1.32 8.94 15.00
N LEU A 89 -0.09 8.48 14.73
CA LEU A 89 0.33 8.05 13.40
C LEU A 89 -0.41 6.79 12.94
N LEU A 90 -0.62 5.82 13.85
CA LEU A 90 -1.39 4.61 13.58
C LEU A 90 -2.86 4.90 13.32
N ILE A 91 -3.50 5.72 14.16
CA ILE A 91 -4.89 6.16 13.96
C ILE A 91 -5.03 6.86 12.61
N ARG A 92 -4.07 7.70 12.23
CA ARG A 92 -4.08 8.39 10.94
C ARG A 92 -3.99 7.41 9.77
N LEU A 93 -3.05 6.45 9.83
CA LEU A 93 -2.94 5.41 8.80
C LEU A 93 -4.27 4.65 8.69
N ALA A 94 -4.84 4.20 9.80
CA ALA A 94 -6.11 3.48 9.82
C ALA A 94 -7.28 4.29 9.25
N ILE A 95 -7.44 5.55 9.67
CA ILE A 95 -8.51 6.43 9.16
C ILE A 95 -8.35 6.69 7.67
N SER A 96 -7.11 6.88 7.19
CA SER A 96 -6.85 7.12 5.77
C SER A 96 -7.26 5.95 4.88
N GLN A 97 -7.19 4.71 5.39
CA GLN A 97 -7.53 3.51 4.65
C GLN A 97 -9.00 3.10 4.76
N LEU A 98 -9.78 3.67 5.69
CA LEU A 98 -11.19 3.35 5.89
C LEU A 98 -12.06 3.38 4.60
N PRO A 99 -12.00 4.42 3.73
CA PRO A 99 -12.76 4.42 2.47
C PRO A 99 -12.38 3.26 1.55
N LEU A 100 -11.09 2.94 1.47
CA LEU A 100 -10.60 1.85 0.64
C LEU A 100 -10.97 0.49 1.22
N LEU A 101 -10.92 0.30 2.54
CA LEU A 101 -11.37 -0.93 3.21
C LEU A 101 -12.87 -1.17 2.99
N CYS A 102 -13.67 -0.11 3.07
CA CYS A 102 -15.10 -0.18 2.73
C CYS A 102 -15.30 -0.60 1.27
N TRP A 103 -14.53 -0.02 0.34
CA TRP A 103 -14.56 -0.41 -1.06
C TRP A 103 -14.09 -1.86 -1.29
N ILE A 104 -13.03 -2.33 -0.63
CA ILE A 104 -12.55 -3.71 -0.68
C ILE A 104 -13.65 -4.67 -0.23
N PHE A 105 -14.31 -4.37 0.89
CA PHE A 105 -15.42 -5.17 1.40
C PHE A 105 -16.57 -5.24 0.39
N LEU A 106 -17.06 -4.09 -0.08
CA LEU A 106 -18.16 -4.02 -1.04
C LEU A 106 -17.83 -4.71 -2.38
N SER A 107 -16.64 -4.48 -2.92
CA SER A 107 -16.22 -5.06 -4.20
C SER A 107 -16.02 -6.57 -4.11
N THR A 108 -15.51 -7.08 -2.99
CA THR A 108 -15.33 -8.53 -2.78
C THR A 108 -16.67 -9.22 -2.52
N CYS A 109 -17.58 -8.59 -1.77
CA CYS A 109 -18.96 -9.07 -1.64
C CYS A 109 -19.66 -9.11 -3.00
N PHE A 110 -19.47 -8.10 -3.84
CA PHE A 110 -20.00 -8.11 -5.21
C PHE A 110 -19.41 -9.27 -6.04
N ALA A 111 -18.12 -9.55 -5.91
CA ALA A 111 -17.45 -10.64 -6.61
C ALA A 111 -18.02 -12.03 -6.28
N LEU A 112 -18.45 -12.26 -5.03
CA LEU A 112 -19.13 -13.50 -4.62
C LEU A 112 -20.33 -13.83 -5.50
N PHE A 113 -21.14 -12.81 -5.81
CA PHE A 113 -22.35 -12.98 -6.61
C PHE A 113 -22.11 -12.85 -8.11
N ALA A 114 -21.28 -11.89 -8.54
CA ALA A 114 -21.09 -11.59 -9.96
C ALA A 114 -20.18 -12.59 -10.67
N THR A 115 -19.17 -13.13 -9.97
CA THR A 115 -18.18 -14.05 -10.56
C THR A 115 -18.25 -15.47 -10.01
N ASN A 116 -19.25 -15.76 -9.15
CA ASN A 116 -19.39 -17.03 -8.42
C ASN A 116 -18.11 -17.42 -7.65
N MET A 117 -17.43 -16.43 -7.06
CA MET A 117 -16.20 -16.68 -6.31
C MET A 117 -16.51 -17.49 -5.03
N PRO A 118 -15.77 -18.58 -4.74
CA PRO A 118 -15.93 -19.31 -3.49
C PRO A 118 -15.69 -18.42 -2.26
N ILE A 119 -16.51 -18.62 -1.21
CA ILE A 119 -16.42 -17.84 0.05
C ILE A 119 -15.02 -17.91 0.64
N GLU A 120 -14.37 -19.08 0.61
CA GLU A 120 -13.01 -19.25 1.11
C GLU A 120 -12.01 -18.31 0.40
N LYS A 121 -12.08 -18.23 -0.94
CA LYS A 121 -11.21 -17.35 -1.73
C LYS A 121 -11.50 -15.88 -1.46
N ALA A 122 -12.77 -15.52 -1.30
CA ALA A 122 -13.17 -14.16 -0.94
C ALA A 122 -12.64 -13.71 0.42
N VAL A 123 -12.69 -14.58 1.45
CA VAL A 123 -12.13 -14.29 2.78
C VAL A 123 -10.61 -14.12 2.71
N LYS A 124 -9.90 -14.99 1.98
CA LYS A 124 -8.46 -14.84 1.75
C LYS A 124 -8.14 -13.52 1.04
N MET A 125 -8.91 -13.17 0.01
CA MET A 125 -8.76 -11.90 -0.71
C MET A 125 -9.01 -10.68 0.18
N LEU A 126 -10.04 -10.68 1.03
CA LEU A 126 -10.26 -9.59 2.00
C LEU A 126 -9.05 -9.40 2.92
N GLY A 127 -8.50 -10.50 3.44
CA GLY A 127 -7.30 -10.46 4.28
C GLY A 127 -6.09 -9.89 3.54
N VAL A 128 -5.80 -10.40 2.35
CA VAL A 128 -4.65 -9.98 1.53
C VAL A 128 -4.77 -8.52 1.08
N LEU A 129 -5.92 -8.11 0.54
CA LEU A 129 -6.16 -6.72 0.11
C LEU A 129 -6.11 -5.75 1.29
N GLY A 130 -6.63 -6.15 2.45
CA GLY A 130 -6.50 -5.36 3.68
C GLY A 130 -5.04 -5.14 4.06
N LEU A 131 -4.23 -6.21 4.08
CA LEU A 131 -2.80 -6.12 4.36
C LEU A 131 -2.07 -5.22 3.34
N TYR A 132 -2.40 -5.32 2.06
CA TYR A 132 -1.76 -4.50 1.01
C TYR A 132 -2.13 -3.03 1.11
N SER A 133 -3.36 -2.72 1.52
CA SER A 133 -3.78 -1.35 1.83
C SER A 133 -2.91 -0.74 2.93
N PHE A 134 -2.68 -1.47 4.02
CA PHE A 134 -1.83 -1.00 5.12
C PHE A 134 -0.34 -0.95 4.74
N SER A 135 0.18 -1.96 4.03
CA SER A 135 1.60 -2.01 3.67
C SER A 135 1.98 -0.90 2.71
N SER A 136 1.21 -0.75 1.63
CA SER A 136 1.44 0.29 0.64
C SER A 136 1.19 1.69 1.21
N GLY A 137 0.20 1.83 2.10
CA GLY A 137 -0.02 3.06 2.85
C GLY A 137 1.15 3.42 3.78
N ALA A 138 1.72 2.45 4.50
CA ALA A 138 2.85 2.68 5.40
C ALA A 138 4.12 3.10 4.62
N VAL A 139 4.39 2.46 3.48
CA VAL A 139 5.50 2.85 2.59
C VAL A 139 5.31 4.28 2.09
N ALA A 140 4.11 4.64 1.64
CA ALA A 140 3.82 6.00 1.17
C ALA A 140 3.90 7.05 2.26
N MET A 141 3.44 6.73 3.46
CA MET A 141 3.56 7.61 4.61
C MET A 141 5.04 7.88 4.94
N LEU A 142 5.88 6.84 4.97
CA LEU A 142 7.32 6.98 5.17
C LEU A 142 7.95 7.85 4.08
N SER A 143 7.67 7.55 2.81
CA SER A 143 8.20 8.29 1.66
C SER A 143 7.79 9.77 1.69
N ALA A 144 6.54 10.06 2.03
CA ALA A 144 6.03 11.42 2.18
C ALA A 144 6.71 12.17 3.35
N TYR A 145 7.00 11.49 4.46
CA TYR A 145 7.75 12.09 5.57
C TYR A 145 9.20 12.40 5.19
N LEU A 146 9.87 11.49 4.47
CA LEU A 146 11.24 11.67 4.00
C LEU A 146 11.36 12.82 3.00
N LEU A 147 10.52 12.81 1.96
CA LEU A 147 10.58 13.76 0.86
C LEU A 147 9.88 15.10 1.14
N ARG A 148 9.04 15.15 2.18
CA ARG A 148 8.18 16.31 2.53
C ARG A 148 7.18 16.68 1.44
N ASP A 149 6.86 15.75 0.56
CA ASP A 149 5.93 15.94 -0.53
C ASP A 149 5.10 14.67 -0.70
N ASN A 150 3.78 14.84 -0.74
CA ASN A 150 2.84 13.74 -0.86
C ASN A 150 2.83 13.13 -2.26
N ILE A 151 2.92 13.94 -3.32
CA ILE A 151 2.94 13.47 -4.71
C ILE A 151 4.20 12.67 -4.96
N PHE A 152 5.37 13.20 -4.59
CA PHE A 152 6.63 12.46 -4.74
C PHE A 152 6.67 11.22 -3.83
N GLY A 153 6.14 11.31 -2.60
CA GLY A 153 6.04 10.16 -1.70
C GLY A 153 5.20 9.02 -2.27
N THR A 154 4.07 9.35 -2.89
CA THR A 154 3.22 8.40 -3.61
C THR A 154 3.93 7.83 -4.84
N ALA A 155 4.58 8.67 -5.65
CA ALA A 155 5.29 8.22 -6.86
C ALA A 155 6.42 7.23 -6.54
N VAL A 156 7.21 7.49 -5.50
CA VAL A 156 8.26 6.55 -5.03
C VAL A 156 7.64 5.22 -4.60
N THR A 157 6.49 5.26 -3.93
CA THR A 157 5.80 4.03 -3.51
C THR A 157 5.31 3.23 -4.71
N TYR A 158 4.71 3.89 -5.70
CA TYR A 158 4.34 3.21 -6.95
C TYR A 158 5.53 2.59 -7.64
N PHE A 159 6.64 3.32 -7.74
CA PHE A 159 7.87 2.80 -8.35
C PHE A 159 8.38 1.55 -7.62
N LEU A 160 8.38 1.53 -6.29
CA LEU A 160 8.76 0.37 -5.49
C LEU A 160 7.84 -0.83 -5.75
N PHE A 161 6.52 -0.64 -5.73
CA PHE A 161 5.58 -1.72 -6.04
C PHE A 161 5.67 -2.19 -7.49
N CYS A 162 5.93 -1.29 -8.45
CA CYS A 162 6.21 -1.67 -9.83
C CYS A 162 7.45 -2.56 -9.94
N ILE A 163 8.53 -2.27 -9.19
CA ILE A 163 9.71 -3.14 -9.10
C ILE A 163 9.32 -4.50 -8.52
N LEU A 164 8.60 -4.54 -7.40
CA LEU A 164 8.20 -5.79 -6.75
C LEU A 164 7.31 -6.66 -7.64
N ILE A 165 6.35 -6.05 -8.33
CA ILE A 165 5.43 -6.72 -9.27
C ILE A 165 6.19 -7.23 -10.49
N SER A 166 7.04 -6.39 -11.08
CA SER A 166 7.80 -6.71 -12.29
C SER A 166 9.03 -7.55 -12.01
N SER A 167 9.30 -7.84 -10.74
CA SER A 167 10.50 -8.51 -10.29
C SER A 167 10.76 -9.82 -11.07
N PRO A 168 9.78 -10.71 -11.35
CA PRO A 168 10.02 -11.92 -12.15
C PRO A 168 10.66 -11.65 -13.52
N PHE A 169 10.30 -10.54 -14.15
CA PHE A 169 10.86 -10.12 -15.45
C PHE A 169 12.25 -9.52 -15.29
N LEU A 170 12.51 -8.83 -14.18
CA LEU A 170 13.82 -8.24 -13.87
C LEU A 170 14.89 -9.30 -13.60
N MET A 171 14.51 -10.57 -13.40
CA MET A 171 15.48 -11.68 -13.32
C MET A 171 16.13 -12.02 -14.66
N MET A 172 15.47 -11.70 -15.78
CA MET A 172 15.99 -12.02 -17.11
C MET A 172 17.36 -11.36 -17.40
N PRO A 173 17.57 -10.05 -17.16
CA PRO A 173 18.91 -9.48 -17.28
C PRO A 173 19.87 -10.01 -16.21
N LEU A 174 19.38 -10.42 -15.04
CA LEU A 174 20.22 -10.93 -13.96
C LEU A 174 20.82 -12.31 -14.28
N LYS A 175 20.10 -13.15 -15.05
CA LYS A 175 20.57 -14.44 -15.57
C LYS A 175 21.89 -14.32 -16.36
N ARG A 176 22.20 -13.14 -16.90
CA ARG A 176 23.47 -12.89 -17.63
C ARG A 176 24.69 -12.79 -16.73
N TYR A 177 24.49 -12.56 -15.43
CA TYR A 177 25.56 -12.29 -14.47
C TYR A 177 25.63 -13.30 -13.33
N ILE A 178 24.59 -14.13 -13.16
CA ILE A 178 24.48 -15.12 -12.09
C ILE A 178 24.21 -16.47 -12.74
N ASP A 179 25.07 -17.45 -12.47
CA ASP A 179 24.98 -18.79 -13.04
C ASP A 179 23.77 -19.57 -12.48
N ASP A 180 23.43 -19.37 -11.22
CA ASP A 180 22.29 -20.01 -10.56
C ASP A 180 21.36 -18.97 -9.89
N LEU A 181 20.16 -18.82 -10.45
CA LEU A 181 19.11 -17.94 -9.92
C LEU A 181 18.24 -18.59 -8.84
N GLN A 182 18.35 -19.91 -8.63
CA GLN A 182 17.54 -20.69 -7.69
C GLN A 182 17.39 -20.04 -6.29
N PRO A 183 18.47 -19.58 -5.62
CA PRO A 183 18.34 -18.99 -4.27
C PRO A 183 17.60 -17.65 -4.24
N ILE A 184 17.45 -16.97 -5.38
CA ILE A 184 16.85 -15.62 -5.49
C ILE A 184 15.35 -15.71 -5.81
N ILE A 185 14.93 -16.75 -6.52
CA ILE A 185 13.54 -16.92 -6.99
C ILE A 185 12.55 -16.86 -5.81
N GLN A 186 12.75 -17.67 -4.77
CA GLN A 186 11.79 -17.75 -3.66
C GLN A 186 11.67 -16.43 -2.87
N PRO A 187 12.77 -15.78 -2.42
CA PRO A 187 12.69 -14.46 -1.80
C PRO A 187 11.94 -13.42 -2.64
N MET A 188 12.13 -13.43 -3.96
CA MET A 188 11.40 -12.53 -4.86
C MET A 188 9.89 -12.82 -4.90
N LEU A 189 9.51 -14.10 -5.00
CA LEU A 189 8.11 -14.51 -4.99
C LEU A 189 7.44 -14.16 -3.65
N HIS A 190 8.15 -14.25 -2.52
CA HIS A 190 7.64 -13.85 -1.20
C HIS A 190 7.34 -12.35 -1.08
N LEU A 191 8.10 -11.51 -1.79
CA LEU A 191 7.93 -10.05 -1.75
C LEU A 191 6.90 -9.52 -2.76
N ASN A 192 6.60 -10.29 -3.80
CA ASN A 192 5.71 -9.86 -4.86
C ASN A 192 4.22 -10.01 -4.44
N PRO A 193 3.45 -8.90 -4.35
CA PRO A 193 2.08 -8.94 -3.87
C PRO A 193 1.11 -9.67 -4.81
N ILE A 194 1.43 -9.86 -6.08
CA ILE A 194 0.51 -10.53 -7.00
C ILE A 194 0.52 -12.05 -6.80
N ILE A 195 1.64 -12.60 -6.33
CA ILE A 195 1.83 -14.03 -6.12
C ILE A 195 0.82 -14.60 -5.12
N ALA A 196 0.38 -13.82 -4.13
CA ALA A 196 -0.64 -14.27 -3.17
C ALA A 196 -2.00 -14.47 -3.85
N VAL A 197 -2.34 -13.61 -4.81
CA VAL A 197 -3.58 -13.74 -5.59
C VAL A 197 -3.50 -14.99 -6.45
N PHE A 198 -2.37 -15.25 -7.10
CA PHE A 198 -2.17 -16.47 -7.88
C PHE A 198 -2.30 -17.73 -7.02
N ASN A 199 -1.70 -17.74 -5.83
CA ASN A 199 -1.83 -18.83 -4.88
C ASN A 199 -3.28 -19.02 -4.37
N ILE A 200 -4.05 -17.96 -4.15
CA ILE A 200 -5.45 -18.08 -3.69
C ILE A 200 -6.35 -18.74 -4.74
N PHE A 201 -6.09 -18.48 -6.02
CA PHE A 201 -6.97 -18.96 -7.09
C PHE A 201 -6.59 -20.34 -7.65
N ASP A 202 -5.43 -20.91 -7.30
CA ASP A 202 -4.94 -22.26 -7.67
C ASP A 202 -5.05 -22.62 -9.17
N GLY A 203 -5.32 -21.64 -10.04
CA GLY A 203 -5.63 -21.84 -11.47
C GLY A 203 -4.84 -20.95 -12.42
N MET A 204 -4.19 -19.89 -11.93
CA MET A 204 -3.31 -19.02 -12.71
C MET A 204 -1.86 -19.39 -12.44
N ASP A 205 -1.34 -20.40 -13.15
CA ASP A 205 0.10 -20.53 -13.29
C ASP A 205 0.58 -19.50 -14.33
N VAL A 206 0.63 -18.24 -13.91
CA VAL A 206 0.92 -17.11 -14.81
C VAL A 206 2.26 -17.27 -15.49
N PHE A 207 3.25 -17.86 -14.82
CA PHE A 207 4.55 -18.12 -15.44
C PHE A 207 4.50 -19.23 -16.50
N ARG A 208 3.53 -20.14 -16.46
CA ARG A 208 3.30 -21.13 -17.52
C ARG A 208 2.36 -20.67 -18.63
N ASN A 209 1.78 -19.47 -18.53
CA ASN A 209 1.03 -18.88 -19.63
C ASN A 209 2.03 -18.51 -20.76
N PRO A 210 1.77 -18.89 -22.02
CA PRO A 210 2.68 -18.65 -23.15
C PRO A 210 3.17 -17.20 -23.26
N LEU A 211 2.33 -16.23 -22.87
CA LEU A 211 2.67 -14.80 -22.91
C LEU A 211 3.80 -14.40 -21.95
N PHE A 212 3.93 -15.11 -20.83
CA PHE A 212 4.91 -14.84 -19.79
C PHE A 212 6.03 -15.87 -19.72
N TYR A 213 5.76 -17.10 -20.16
CA TYR A 213 6.72 -18.20 -20.19
C TYR A 213 8.02 -17.79 -20.90
N GLU A 214 7.91 -17.20 -22.09
CA GLU A 214 9.09 -16.77 -22.86
C GLU A 214 9.80 -15.53 -22.28
N ARG A 215 9.17 -14.84 -21.31
CA ARG A 215 9.63 -13.54 -20.79
C ARG A 215 10.16 -13.60 -19.36
N THR A 216 10.00 -14.73 -18.67
CA THR A 216 10.49 -14.89 -17.29
C THR A 216 11.42 -16.10 -17.20
N PRO A 217 12.63 -15.96 -16.63
CA PRO A 217 13.56 -17.09 -16.49
C PRO A 217 13.13 -18.07 -15.40
N ILE A 218 12.11 -17.75 -14.60
CA ILE A 218 11.68 -18.55 -13.44
C ILE A 218 11.24 -19.96 -13.84
N THR A 219 10.68 -20.12 -15.04
CA THR A 219 10.17 -21.40 -15.54
C THR A 219 11.26 -22.41 -15.87
N ASP A 220 12.51 -21.96 -16.01
CA ASP A 220 13.67 -22.83 -16.22
C ASP A 220 14.13 -23.53 -14.93
N TYR A 221 13.54 -23.16 -13.80
CA TYR A 221 13.95 -23.58 -12.46
C TYR A 221 12.80 -24.27 -11.72
N ASP A 222 13.14 -25.08 -10.73
CA ASP A 222 12.15 -25.68 -9.84
C ASP A 222 11.66 -24.64 -8.83
N PHE A 223 10.41 -24.20 -8.99
CA PHE A 223 9.77 -23.27 -8.07
C PHE A 223 8.36 -23.71 -7.69
N SER A 224 7.92 -23.24 -6.54
CA SER A 224 6.54 -23.39 -6.06
C SER A 224 6.03 -22.02 -5.61
N TYR A 225 4.76 -21.74 -5.91
CA TYR A 225 4.13 -20.52 -5.42
C TYR A 225 4.11 -20.55 -3.89
N PRO A 226 4.69 -19.55 -3.21
CA PRO A 226 4.59 -19.49 -1.76
C PRO A 226 3.14 -19.27 -1.34
N SER A 227 2.77 -19.90 -0.23
CA SER A 227 1.44 -19.75 0.35
C SER A 227 1.12 -18.29 0.64
N TRP A 228 -0.13 -17.89 0.40
CA TRP A 228 -0.59 -16.50 0.56
C TRP A 228 -0.26 -15.88 1.93
N TYR A 229 -0.26 -16.68 3.00
CA TYR A 229 0.05 -16.20 4.35
C TYR A 229 1.54 -15.87 4.55
N VAL A 230 2.46 -16.49 3.81
CA VAL A 230 3.89 -16.16 3.84
C VAL A 230 4.10 -14.77 3.26
N ILE A 231 3.47 -14.50 2.11
CA ILE A 231 3.49 -13.19 1.47
C ILE A 231 2.82 -12.16 2.39
N GLY A 232 1.68 -12.51 3.01
CA GLY A 232 1.01 -11.68 4.00
C GLY A 232 1.91 -11.32 5.17
N PHE A 233 2.70 -12.27 5.69
CA PHE A 233 3.68 -12.04 6.74
C PHE A 233 4.80 -11.10 6.28
N CYS A 234 5.35 -11.28 5.07
CA CYS A 234 6.33 -10.34 4.51
C CYS A 234 5.78 -8.92 4.39
N GLN A 235 4.52 -8.76 3.98
CA GLN A 235 3.87 -7.45 3.89
C GLN A 235 3.60 -6.83 5.26
N LEU A 236 3.30 -7.64 6.28
CA LEU A 236 3.23 -7.18 7.66
C LEU A 236 4.59 -6.68 8.17
N LEU A 237 5.69 -7.37 7.84
CA LEU A 237 7.04 -6.92 8.19
C LEU A 237 7.37 -5.60 7.51
N ILE A 238 7.10 -5.45 6.22
CA ILE A 238 7.28 -4.19 5.48
C ILE A 238 6.47 -3.07 6.14
N THR A 239 5.19 -3.33 6.47
CA THR A 239 4.32 -2.38 7.15
C THR A 239 4.92 -1.93 8.48
N GLY A 240 5.34 -2.89 9.31
CA GLY A 240 5.92 -2.62 10.63
C GLY A 240 7.22 -1.81 10.55
N CYS A 241 8.14 -2.19 9.65
CA CYS A 241 9.39 -1.47 9.44
C CYS A 241 9.15 -0.04 8.94
N CYS A 242 8.31 0.14 7.91
CA CYS A 242 8.02 1.45 7.36
C CYS A 242 7.31 2.36 8.36
N PHE A 243 6.35 1.81 9.12
CA PHE A 243 5.67 2.52 10.19
C PHE A 243 6.65 2.97 11.28
N PHE A 244 7.53 2.06 11.74
CA PHE A 244 8.53 2.37 12.76
C PHE A 244 9.49 3.47 12.30
N CYS A 245 9.98 3.40 11.05
CA CYS A 245 10.81 4.44 10.47
C CYS A 245 10.09 5.80 10.39
N ALA A 246 8.82 5.81 9.96
CA ALA A 246 8.01 7.03 9.90
C ALA A 246 7.80 7.63 11.30
N TRP A 247 7.57 6.78 12.30
CA TRP A 247 7.45 7.19 13.70
C TRP A 247 8.74 7.81 14.25
N LEU A 248 9.90 7.21 13.98
CA LEU A 248 11.20 7.77 14.37
C LEU A 248 11.46 9.14 13.74
N ILE A 249 11.19 9.31 12.45
CA ILE A 249 11.34 10.60 11.76
C ILE A 249 10.45 11.66 12.41
N CYS A 250 9.22 11.31 12.77
CA CYS A 250 8.29 12.20 13.46
C CYS A 250 8.82 12.65 14.83
N ILE A 251 9.37 11.72 15.62
CA ILE A 251 9.96 12.03 16.92
C ILE A 251 11.13 13.00 16.76
N ILE A 252 12.10 12.65 15.91
CA ILE A 252 13.33 13.43 15.71
C ILE A 252 12.98 14.86 15.28
N ARG A 253 12.08 15.02 14.31
CA ARG A 253 11.66 16.34 13.82
C ARG A 253 11.06 17.20 14.91
N LYS A 254 10.18 16.66 15.76
CA LYS A 254 9.54 17.44 16.82
C LYS A 254 10.54 17.85 17.89
N VAL A 255 11.48 16.98 18.25
CA VAL A 255 12.56 17.32 19.18
C VAL A 255 13.42 18.46 18.61
N CYS A 256 13.81 18.39 17.33
CA CYS A 256 14.57 19.48 16.69
C CYS A 256 13.80 20.81 16.67
N ILE A 257 12.50 20.80 16.36
CA ILE A 257 11.66 22.02 16.37
C ILE A 257 11.56 22.59 17.78
N TYR A 258 11.43 21.75 18.80
CA TYR A 258 11.36 22.19 20.20
C TYR A 258 12.66 22.84 20.65
N ILE A 259 13.80 22.21 20.36
CA ILE A 259 15.14 22.77 20.65
C ILE A 259 15.32 24.11 19.94
N PHE A 260 14.97 24.19 18.65
CA PHE A 260 15.07 25.43 17.88
C PHE A 260 14.21 26.54 18.47
N LYS A 261 12.92 26.26 18.77
CA LYS A 261 12.01 27.24 19.40
C LYS A 261 12.55 27.73 20.75
N PHE A 262 13.05 26.82 21.58
CA PHE A 262 13.64 27.16 22.87
C PHE A 262 14.88 28.05 22.71
N ALA A 263 15.76 27.72 21.76
CA ALA A 263 16.92 28.54 21.42
C ALA A 263 16.52 29.94 20.94
N THR A 264 15.52 30.05 20.06
CA THR A 264 15.01 31.35 19.58
C THR A 264 14.41 32.19 20.70
N ILE A 265 13.62 31.59 21.59
CA ILE A 265 13.03 32.30 22.76
C ILE A 265 14.13 32.77 23.71
N THR A 266 15.13 31.92 23.97
CA THR A 266 16.27 32.24 24.85
C THR A 266 17.11 33.37 24.26
N ALA A 267 17.43 33.31 22.96
CA ALA A 267 18.14 34.39 22.26
C ALA A 267 17.36 35.71 22.32
N LYS A 268 16.04 35.67 22.09
CA LYS A 268 15.19 36.88 22.16
C LYS A 268 15.16 37.51 23.55
N ARG A 269 15.29 36.72 24.63
CA ARG A 269 15.36 37.22 26.01
C ARG A 269 16.73 37.76 26.41
N LEU A 270 17.81 37.30 25.76
CA LEU A 270 19.17 37.73 26.07
C LEU A 270 19.58 39.00 25.32
N TYR A 271 19.00 39.25 24.14
CA TYR A 271 19.40 40.34 23.24
C TYR A 271 18.30 41.40 22.97
N GLY A 272 17.17 41.34 23.68
CA GLY A 272 16.08 42.31 23.57
C GLY A 272 15.63 42.80 24.94
#